data_AF-A0A7K2MIX3-F1
#
_entry.id   AF-A0A7K2MIX3-F1
#
_cell.length_a   1.000
_cell.length_b   1.000
_cell.length_c   1.000
_cell.angle_alpha   90.00
_cell.angle_beta   90.00
_cell.angle_gamma   90.00
#
_symmetry.space_group_name_H-M   'P 1'
#
loop_
_entity.id
_entity.type
_entity.pdbx_description
1 polymer ?
#
loop_
_entity_poly.entity_id
_entity_poly.type
_entity_poly.pdbx_seq_one_letter_code
_entity_poly.pdbx_strand_id
1 'polypeptide(L)'
;MSGTLPPASAVPPPPGFGAVLETPEVSALRRRLHGRVLEVVDRMPRPLADGVTALLRRHGRTRTADQGDLFVLFPAPVWSFLHWVPAAGHPGAERLHAAALLLHLWDDHLTDRQLAPDLAALQLRTELWRCLEQDAAALRAAWGADPGLVTRHTERYLCATHVQRPHADLDSYCSTAREQAALWTLLPRLLETGGRAGAGWPSLVEDFAVAWRLVDDAADVHRDAVAGTRSAVWWELSAAGRAQWDERARRA
;
A
#
# COMPACT_ATOMS: atom_id res chain seq x y z
N MET A 1 26.61 8.93 5.40
CA MET A 1 25.84 10.12 4.98
C MET A 1 24.39 9.85 5.35
N SER A 2 23.86 10.62 6.31
CA SER A 2 22.51 10.46 6.81
C SER A 2 21.50 10.90 5.76
N GLY A 3 20.76 9.94 5.20
CA GLY A 3 19.57 10.21 4.39
C GLY A 3 18.44 10.73 5.28
N THR A 4 18.39 12.05 5.47
CA THR A 4 17.17 12.72 5.91
C THR A 4 16.13 12.60 4.82
N LEU A 5 15.06 11.87 5.10
CA LEU A 5 13.87 11.82 4.26
C LEU A 5 13.07 13.09 4.56
N PRO A 6 12.74 13.92 3.55
CA PRO A 6 11.81 15.01 3.77
C PRO A 6 10.45 14.43 4.18
N PRO A 7 9.74 15.02 5.16
CA PRO A 7 8.35 14.67 5.35
C PRO A 7 7.61 14.99 4.04
N ALA A 8 6.77 14.07 3.57
CA ALA A 8 5.83 14.36 2.49
C ALA A 8 4.97 15.54 2.96
N SER A 9 5.30 16.73 2.46
CA SER A 9 4.45 17.92 2.52
C SER A 9 3.30 17.69 1.56
N ALA A 10 2.38 16.80 1.94
CA ALA A 10 1.13 16.59 1.24
C ALA A 10 0.12 17.62 1.76
N VAL A 11 -0.57 18.30 0.85
CA VAL A 11 -1.85 18.93 1.21
C VAL A 11 -2.72 17.81 1.83
N PRO A 12 -3.26 17.99 3.04
CA PRO A 12 -4.07 16.95 3.65
C PRO A 12 -5.27 16.65 2.73
N PRO A 13 -5.66 15.37 2.58
CA PRO A 13 -6.83 15.01 1.79
C PRO A 13 -8.06 15.80 2.29
N PRO A 14 -9.09 15.98 1.45
CA PRO A 14 -10.30 16.70 1.82
C PRO A 14 -10.82 16.23 3.19
N PRO A 15 -11.30 17.13 4.08
CA PRO A 15 -11.74 16.74 5.41
C PRO A 15 -12.73 15.57 5.37
N GLY A 16 -12.35 14.44 5.99
CA GLY A 16 -13.18 13.24 6.07
C GLY A 16 -12.99 12.21 4.95
N PHE A 17 -12.23 12.50 3.88
CA PHE A 17 -11.95 11.50 2.83
C PHE A 17 -11.06 10.38 3.39
N GLY A 18 -11.54 9.14 3.29
CA GLY A 18 -10.84 7.98 3.85
C GLY A 18 -10.82 7.94 5.38
N ALA A 19 -11.61 8.77 6.07
CA ALA A 19 -11.78 8.67 7.51
C ALA A 19 -12.75 7.52 7.84
N VAL A 20 -12.45 6.78 8.91
CA VAL A 20 -13.32 5.76 9.49
C VAL A 20 -13.67 6.20 10.91
N LEU A 21 -14.89 5.91 11.35
CA LEU A 21 -15.29 6.16 12.73
C LEU A 21 -14.39 5.35 13.67
N GLU A 22 -13.62 6.03 14.50
CA GLU A 22 -12.74 5.38 15.48
C GLU A 22 -13.60 4.80 16.62
N THR A 23 -13.89 3.50 16.54
CA THR A 23 -14.52 2.74 17.63
C THR A 23 -13.46 1.90 18.38
N PRO A 24 -13.72 1.45 19.62
CA PRO A 24 -12.81 0.57 20.35
C PRO A 24 -12.41 -0.69 19.56
N GLU A 25 -13.34 -1.24 18.77
CA GLU A 25 -13.13 -2.42 17.93
C GLU A 25 -12.20 -2.12 16.76
N VAL A 26 -12.38 -0.97 16.10
CA VAL A 26 -11.51 -0.51 15.01
C VAL A 26 -10.10 -0.23 15.53
N SER A 27 -9.96 0.44 16.68
CA SER A 27 -8.65 0.63 17.32
C SER A 27 -8.00 -0.69 17.73
N ALA A 28 -8.79 -1.66 18.20
CA ALA A 28 -8.29 -2.99 18.54
C ALA A 28 -7.82 -3.77 17.31
N LEU A 29 -8.56 -3.70 16.20
CA LEU A 29 -8.13 -4.25 14.91
C LEU A 29 -6.80 -3.62 14.46
N ARG A 30 -6.69 -2.28 14.50
CA ARG A 30 -5.46 -1.57 14.14
C ARG A 30 -4.25 -2.06 14.93
N ARG A 31 -4.39 -2.19 16.25
CA ARG A 31 -3.33 -2.75 17.12
C ARG A 31 -2.97 -4.19 16.77
N ARG A 32 -3.95 -5.05 16.46
CA ARG A 32 -3.68 -6.43 16.04
C ARG A 32 -2.92 -6.49 14.73
N LEU A 33 -3.32 -5.70 13.74
CA LEU A 33 -2.64 -5.62 12.44
C LEU A 33 -1.20 -5.11 12.60
N HIS A 34 -0.97 -4.09 13.45
CA HIS A 34 0.37 -3.67 13.80
C HIS A 34 1.19 -4.80 14.44
N GLY A 35 0.60 -5.54 15.37
CA GLY A 35 1.22 -6.73 15.96
C GLY A 35 1.62 -7.78 14.93
N ARG A 36 0.80 -8.01 13.89
CA ARG A 36 1.14 -8.93 12.79
C ARG A 36 2.36 -8.51 12.00
N VAL A 37 2.59 -7.20 11.84
CA VAL A 37 3.83 -6.70 11.23
C VAL A 37 5.04 -7.04 12.10
N LEU A 38 4.94 -6.83 13.41
CA LEU A 38 6.03 -7.15 14.34
C LEU A 38 6.34 -8.65 14.36
N GLU A 39 5.33 -9.52 14.27
CA GLU A 39 5.53 -10.97 14.11
C GLU A 39 6.37 -11.35 12.87
N VAL A 40 6.32 -10.55 11.79
CA VAL A 40 7.17 -10.76 10.61
C VAL A 40 8.61 -10.32 10.90
N VAL A 41 8.79 -9.19 11.56
CA VAL A 41 10.11 -8.67 11.96
C VAL A 41 10.82 -9.62 12.91
N ASP A 42 10.09 -10.21 13.86
CA ASP A 42 10.63 -11.15 14.86
C ASP A 42 11.17 -12.46 14.26
N ARG A 43 10.83 -12.77 12.99
CA ARG A 43 11.37 -13.93 12.27
C ARG A 43 12.76 -13.66 11.67
N MET A 44 13.18 -12.40 11.62
CA MET A 44 14.45 -12.00 11.03
C MET A 44 15.62 -12.26 12.00
N PRO A 45 16.86 -12.45 11.51
CA PRO A 45 18.04 -12.43 12.35
C PRO A 45 18.10 -11.14 13.19
N ARG A 46 18.39 -11.28 14.49
CA ARG A 46 18.32 -10.17 15.46
C ARG A 46 18.98 -8.85 15.00
N PRO A 47 20.19 -8.85 14.42
CA PRO A 47 20.79 -7.59 13.94
C PRO A 47 19.97 -6.87 12.86
N LEU A 48 19.25 -7.62 12.02
CA LEU A 48 18.38 -7.06 10.99
C LEU A 48 17.02 -6.65 11.58
N ALA A 49 16.47 -7.44 12.51
CA ALA A 49 15.22 -7.13 13.21
C ALA A 49 15.30 -5.81 13.99
N ASP A 50 16.42 -5.55 14.68
CA ASP A 50 16.66 -4.31 15.42
C ASP A 50 16.70 -3.10 14.46
N GLY A 51 17.38 -3.25 13.31
CA GLY A 51 17.44 -2.24 12.26
C GLY A 51 16.07 -1.94 11.64
N VAL A 52 15.31 -2.96 11.29
CA VAL A 52 13.95 -2.82 10.77
C VAL A 52 13.01 -2.17 11.78
N THR A 53 13.06 -2.57 13.05
CA THR A 53 12.25 -1.97 14.10
C THR A 53 12.52 -0.47 14.23
N ALA A 54 13.79 -0.06 14.16
CA ALA A 54 14.16 1.34 14.16
C ALA A 54 13.62 2.09 12.93
N LEU A 55 13.69 1.49 11.74
CA LEU A 55 13.14 2.04 10.50
C LEU A 55 11.62 2.23 10.56
N LEU A 56 10.89 1.21 11.01
CA LEU A 56 9.44 1.23 11.16
C LEU A 56 9.00 2.28 12.19
N ARG A 57 9.65 2.36 13.35
CA ARG A 57 9.38 3.40 14.35
C ARG A 57 9.61 4.80 13.81
N ARG A 58 10.67 5.00 13.02
CA ARG A 58 10.94 6.30 12.38
C ARG A 58 9.82 6.69 11.42
N HIS A 59 9.28 5.75 10.64
CA HIS A 59 8.17 6.00 9.72
C HIS A 59 6.84 6.23 10.44
N GLY A 60 6.55 5.50 11.52
CA GLY A 60 5.31 5.73 12.29
C GLY A 60 5.27 7.10 13.00
N ARG A 61 6.45 7.64 13.39
CA ARG A 61 6.58 8.93 14.11
C ARG A 61 6.36 10.16 13.23
N THR A 62 6.48 10.07 11.91
CA THR A 62 6.35 11.26 11.03
C THR A 62 4.91 11.75 10.88
N ARG A 63 3.90 11.00 11.34
CA ARG A 63 2.49 11.38 11.24
C ARG A 63 1.68 11.38 12.54
N THR A 64 2.20 10.85 13.66
CA THR A 64 1.46 10.87 14.93
C THR A 64 2.36 11.16 16.14
N ALA A 65 1.76 11.77 17.17
CA ALA A 65 2.36 11.95 18.48
C ALA A 65 2.46 10.64 19.29
N ASP A 66 1.87 9.55 18.78
CA ASP A 66 1.77 8.27 19.47
C ASP A 66 2.70 7.20 18.85
N GLN A 67 3.26 6.37 19.71
CA GLN A 67 4.54 5.69 19.50
C GLN A 67 4.46 4.49 18.54
N GLY A 68 4.59 4.73 17.24
CA GLY A 68 4.98 3.68 16.27
C GLY A 68 3.85 2.84 15.67
N ASP A 69 2.60 3.30 15.73
CA ASP A 69 1.51 2.69 14.96
C ASP A 69 1.75 2.91 13.45
N LEU A 70 1.97 1.83 12.71
CA LEU A 70 2.22 1.88 11.26
C LEU A 70 0.94 2.04 10.46
N PHE A 71 -0.22 1.69 11.02
CA PHE A 71 -1.46 1.64 10.26
C PHE A 71 -2.10 3.00 10.02
N VAL A 72 -1.56 4.04 10.65
CA VAL A 72 -1.84 5.44 10.33
C VAL A 72 -1.27 5.86 8.98
N LEU A 73 -0.33 5.08 8.42
CA LEU A 73 0.26 5.32 7.10
C LEU A 73 -0.61 4.76 5.97
N PHE A 74 -1.54 3.85 6.27
CA PHE A 74 -2.43 3.26 5.29
C PHE A 74 -3.81 3.92 5.34
N PRO A 75 -4.46 4.15 4.18
CA PRO A 75 -5.81 4.66 4.17
C PRO A 75 -6.79 3.73 4.91
N ALA A 76 -7.58 4.29 5.82
CA ALA A 76 -8.40 3.50 6.73
C ALA A 76 -9.36 2.51 6.05
N PRO A 77 -10.03 2.85 4.93
CA PRO A 77 -10.93 1.91 4.25
C PRO A 77 -10.25 0.63 3.77
N VAL A 78 -8.95 0.68 3.45
CA VAL A 78 -8.20 -0.46 2.91
C VAL A 78 -7.90 -1.51 3.99
N TRP A 79 -7.72 -1.13 5.25
CA TRP A 79 -7.44 -2.08 6.34
C TRP A 79 -8.64 -2.30 7.26
N SER A 80 -9.54 -1.34 7.39
CA SER A 80 -10.69 -1.45 8.29
C SER A 80 -11.81 -2.34 7.73
N PHE A 81 -11.81 -2.72 6.45
CA PHE A 81 -12.81 -3.64 5.91
C PHE A 81 -12.83 -4.98 6.66
N LEU A 82 -11.70 -5.40 7.26
CA LEU A 82 -11.63 -6.61 8.11
C LEU A 82 -12.56 -6.53 9.32
N HIS A 83 -12.92 -5.34 9.78
CA HIS A 83 -13.91 -5.16 10.84
C HIS A 83 -15.33 -5.52 10.38
N TRP A 84 -15.65 -5.23 9.11
CA TRP A 84 -16.99 -5.39 8.55
C TRP A 84 -17.22 -6.77 7.91
N VAL A 85 -16.16 -7.57 7.75
CA VAL A 85 -16.23 -8.93 7.19
C VAL A 85 -15.82 -9.94 8.27
N PRO A 86 -16.78 -10.60 8.97
CA PRO A 86 -16.46 -11.49 10.08
C PRO A 86 -15.45 -12.60 9.75
N ALA A 87 -15.53 -13.16 8.53
CA ALA A 87 -14.60 -14.19 8.08
C ALA A 87 -13.15 -13.70 7.91
N ALA A 88 -12.93 -12.38 7.84
CA ALA A 88 -11.60 -11.78 7.80
C ALA A 88 -10.94 -11.69 9.19
N GLY A 89 -11.69 -11.93 10.28
CA GLY A 89 -11.16 -11.95 11.66
C GLY A 89 -10.25 -13.15 11.99
N HIS A 90 -9.86 -13.94 10.99
CA HIS A 90 -8.94 -15.06 11.15
C HIS A 90 -7.48 -14.56 11.30
N PRO A 91 -6.67 -15.07 12.24
CA PRO A 91 -5.29 -14.60 12.44
C PRO A 91 -4.41 -14.63 11.17
N GLY A 92 -4.57 -15.66 10.34
CA GLY A 92 -3.87 -15.76 9.05
C GLY A 92 -4.34 -14.73 8.02
N ALA A 93 -5.60 -14.30 8.08
CA ALA A 93 -6.13 -13.26 7.20
C ALA A 93 -5.62 -11.87 7.62
N GLU A 94 -5.63 -11.58 8.93
CA GLU A 94 -5.01 -10.37 9.48
C GLU A 94 -3.53 -10.28 9.10
N ARG A 95 -2.77 -11.38 9.25
CA ARG A 95 -1.35 -11.42 8.94
C ARG A 95 -1.06 -11.28 7.45
N LEU A 96 -1.82 -11.98 6.60
CA LEU A 96 -1.77 -11.81 5.15
C LEU A 96 -1.99 -10.34 4.75
N HIS A 97 -3.05 -9.72 5.28
CA HIS A 97 -3.42 -8.35 4.88
C HIS A 97 -2.43 -7.31 5.39
N ALA A 98 -1.94 -7.48 6.63
CA ALA A 98 -0.90 -6.61 7.19
C ALA A 98 0.39 -6.71 6.37
N ALA A 99 0.80 -7.93 5.97
CA ALA A 99 1.96 -8.13 5.12
C ALA A 99 1.78 -7.50 3.74
N ALA A 100 0.61 -7.65 3.12
CA ALA A 100 0.29 -7.06 1.81
C ALA A 100 0.36 -5.53 1.83
N LEU A 101 -0.19 -4.88 2.86
CA LEU A 101 -0.15 -3.42 3.00
C LEU A 101 1.27 -2.91 3.21
N LEU A 102 2.01 -3.53 4.13
CA LEU A 102 3.38 -3.13 4.40
C LEU A 102 4.26 -3.37 3.18
N LEU A 103 4.08 -4.48 2.47
CA LEU A 103 4.85 -4.79 1.26
C LEU A 103 4.63 -3.76 0.16
N HIS A 104 3.39 -3.34 -0.06
CA HIS A 104 3.09 -2.27 -1.02
C HIS A 104 3.82 -0.97 -0.66
N LEU A 105 3.72 -0.52 0.59
CA LEU A 105 4.43 0.67 1.08
C LEU A 105 5.95 0.53 0.94
N TRP A 106 6.48 -0.65 1.27
CA TRP A 106 7.92 -0.91 1.24
C TRP A 106 8.47 -0.90 -0.18
N ASP A 107 7.76 -1.53 -1.12
CA ASP A 107 8.11 -1.53 -2.54
C ASP A 107 8.03 -0.12 -3.15
N ASP A 108 7.02 0.66 -2.78
CA ASP A 108 6.85 2.05 -3.20
C ASP A 108 8.05 2.90 -2.76
N HIS A 109 8.43 2.81 -1.48
CA HIS A 109 9.58 3.55 -0.96
C HIS A 109 10.92 3.10 -1.57
N LEU A 110 11.08 1.80 -1.88
CA LEU A 110 12.27 1.31 -2.57
C LEU A 110 12.32 1.81 -4.02
N THR A 111 11.20 1.78 -4.73
CA THR A 111 11.07 2.25 -6.11
C THR A 111 11.38 3.74 -6.23
N ASP A 112 10.82 4.54 -5.32
CA ASP A 112 10.98 5.99 -5.27
C ASP A 112 12.33 6.43 -4.68
N ARG A 113 13.19 5.48 -4.31
CA ARG A 113 14.49 5.72 -3.66
C ARG A 113 14.39 6.47 -2.32
N GLN A 114 13.22 6.40 -1.68
CA GLN A 114 12.98 6.88 -0.33
C GLN A 114 13.47 5.89 0.73
N LEU A 115 13.73 4.65 0.33
CA LEU A 115 14.40 3.65 1.16
C LEU A 115 15.64 3.13 0.43
N ALA A 116 16.78 3.11 1.13
CA ALA A 116 17.99 2.50 0.60
C ALA A 116 17.83 0.97 0.56
N PRO A 117 18.25 0.28 -0.52
CA PRO A 117 18.15 -1.17 -0.64
C PRO A 117 19.28 -1.87 0.15
N ASP A 118 19.32 -1.67 1.46
CA ASP A 118 20.26 -2.35 2.36
C ASP A 118 19.77 -3.75 2.77
N LEU A 119 20.61 -4.49 3.51
CA LEU A 119 20.28 -5.85 3.94
C LEU A 119 19.01 -5.92 4.81
N ALA A 120 18.74 -4.90 5.62
CA ALA A 120 17.56 -4.90 6.49
C ALA A 120 16.29 -4.66 5.67
N ALA A 121 16.33 -3.69 4.75
CA ALA A 121 15.23 -3.39 3.84
C ALA A 121 14.89 -4.58 2.93
N LEU A 122 15.90 -5.22 2.35
CA LEU A 122 15.71 -6.37 1.46
C LEU A 122 15.24 -7.62 2.23
N GLN A 123 15.73 -7.84 3.46
CA GLN A 123 15.27 -8.96 4.28
C GLN A 123 13.82 -8.79 4.70
N LEU A 124 13.40 -7.59 5.13
CA LEU A 124 12.00 -7.35 5.46
C LEU A 124 11.09 -7.60 4.26
N ARG A 125 11.45 -7.07 3.10
CA ARG A 125 10.73 -7.31 1.84
C ARG A 125 10.57 -8.79 1.55
N THR A 126 11.64 -9.56 1.75
CA THR A 126 11.64 -11.02 1.54
C THR A 126 10.72 -11.75 2.52
N GLU A 127 10.76 -11.39 3.81
CA GLU A 127 9.87 -11.98 4.82
C GLU A 127 8.40 -11.61 4.59
N LEU A 128 8.10 -10.41 4.10
CA LEU A 128 6.75 -9.98 3.75
C LEU A 128 6.19 -10.80 2.57
N TRP A 129 6.96 -10.99 1.50
CA TRP A 129 6.58 -11.87 0.39
C TRP A 129 6.34 -13.30 0.86
N ARG A 130 7.25 -13.84 1.67
CA ARG A 130 7.12 -15.19 2.23
C ARG A 130 5.85 -15.33 3.07
N CYS A 131 5.55 -14.33 3.91
CA CYS A 131 4.35 -14.31 4.73
C CYS A 131 3.08 -14.27 3.86
N LEU A 132 3.08 -13.41 2.84
CA LEU A 132 1.96 -13.27 1.91
C LEU A 132 1.67 -14.58 1.18
N GLU A 133 2.68 -15.23 0.61
CA GLU A 133 2.51 -16.48 -0.14
C GLU A 133 2.04 -17.63 0.76
N GLN A 134 2.65 -17.77 1.95
CA GLN A 134 2.31 -18.84 2.90
C GLN A 134 0.88 -18.69 3.42
N ASP A 135 0.50 -17.50 3.87
CA ASP A 135 -0.83 -17.28 4.43
C ASP A 135 -1.90 -17.31 3.35
N ALA A 136 -1.64 -16.75 2.16
CA ALA A 136 -2.57 -16.85 1.05
C ALA A 136 -2.78 -18.31 0.62
N ALA A 137 -1.72 -19.12 0.54
CA ALA A 137 -1.83 -20.54 0.21
C ALA A 137 -2.62 -21.32 1.27
N ALA A 138 -2.39 -21.06 2.56
CA ALA A 138 -3.10 -21.71 3.66
C ALA A 138 -4.59 -21.34 3.67
N LEU A 139 -4.91 -20.05 3.52
CA LEU A 139 -6.29 -19.57 3.46
C LEU A 139 -7.01 -20.08 2.23
N ARG A 140 -6.35 -20.08 1.07
CA ARG A 140 -6.89 -20.64 -0.17
C ARG A 140 -7.28 -22.11 0.01
N ALA A 141 -6.38 -22.91 0.60
CA ALA A 141 -6.65 -24.32 0.87
C ALA A 141 -7.80 -24.50 1.87
N ALA A 142 -7.85 -23.69 2.94
CA ALA A 142 -8.88 -23.74 3.97
C ALA A 142 -10.26 -23.26 3.48
N TRP A 143 -10.30 -22.36 2.50
CA TRP A 143 -11.53 -21.75 2.01
C TRP A 143 -11.99 -22.29 0.65
N GLY A 144 -11.21 -23.17 0.01
CA GLY A 144 -11.54 -23.69 -1.31
C GLY A 144 -11.52 -22.61 -2.40
N ALA A 145 -10.71 -21.55 -2.22
CA ALA A 145 -10.59 -20.46 -3.17
C ALA A 145 -9.79 -20.89 -4.43
N ASP A 146 -9.90 -20.09 -5.50
CA ASP A 146 -9.28 -20.35 -6.81
C ASP A 146 -7.76 -20.63 -6.69
N PRO A 147 -7.28 -21.80 -7.16
CA PRO A 147 -5.87 -22.19 -7.18
C PRO A 147 -4.91 -21.17 -7.80
N GLY A 148 -5.31 -20.47 -8.86
CA GLY A 148 -4.46 -19.54 -9.60
C GLY A 148 -4.54 -18.09 -9.11
N LEU A 149 -5.38 -17.80 -8.10
CA LEU A 149 -5.65 -16.43 -7.67
C LEU A 149 -4.41 -15.71 -7.15
N VAL A 150 -3.65 -16.39 -6.28
CA VAL A 150 -2.45 -15.80 -5.64
C VAL A 150 -1.40 -15.46 -6.68
N THR A 151 -1.05 -16.42 -7.55
CA THR A 151 -0.08 -16.22 -8.64
C THR A 151 -0.48 -15.06 -9.54
N ARG A 152 -1.74 -15.03 -10.02
CA ARG A 152 -2.20 -13.94 -10.90
C ARG A 152 -2.19 -12.57 -10.21
N HIS A 153 -2.41 -12.51 -8.89
CA HIS A 153 -2.33 -11.26 -8.13
C HIS A 153 -0.91 -10.76 -7.98
N THR A 154 0.00 -11.65 -7.60
CA THR A 154 1.42 -11.35 -7.49
C THR A 154 1.99 -10.90 -8.83
N GLU A 155 1.68 -11.61 -9.92
CA GLU A 155 2.11 -11.23 -11.27
C GLU A 155 1.54 -9.88 -11.70
N ARG A 156 0.24 -9.64 -11.46
CA ARG A 156 -0.42 -8.36 -11.77
C ARG A 156 0.26 -7.21 -11.03
N TYR A 157 0.49 -7.36 -9.74
CA TYR A 157 1.17 -6.36 -8.91
C TYR A 157 2.61 -6.11 -9.39
N LEU A 158 3.42 -7.16 -9.53
CA LEU A 158 4.82 -7.04 -9.93
C LEU A 158 4.94 -6.42 -11.33
N CYS A 159 4.08 -6.80 -12.27
CA CYS A 159 4.04 -6.18 -13.59
C CYS A 159 3.76 -4.67 -13.49
N ALA A 160 2.79 -4.26 -12.68
CA ALA A 160 2.38 -2.86 -12.58
C ALA A 160 3.37 -1.98 -11.80
N THR A 161 4.12 -2.57 -10.87
CA THR A 161 5.14 -1.85 -10.08
C THR A 161 6.49 -1.84 -10.78
N HIS A 162 6.86 -2.90 -11.51
CA HIS A 162 8.19 -3.02 -12.13
C HIS A 162 8.22 -2.57 -13.60
N VAL A 163 7.20 -2.90 -14.40
CA VAL A 163 7.23 -2.61 -15.83
C VAL A 163 6.73 -1.19 -16.05
N GLN A 164 7.65 -0.28 -16.40
CA GLN A 164 7.26 1.06 -16.80
C GLN A 164 6.53 1.01 -18.14
N ARG A 165 5.21 1.18 -18.09
CA ARG A 165 4.35 1.29 -19.28
C ARG A 165 4.00 2.76 -19.47
N PRO A 166 4.27 3.36 -20.63
CA PRO A 166 3.77 4.69 -20.91
C PRO A 166 2.25 4.66 -20.90
N HIS A 167 1.64 5.58 -20.14
CA HIS A 167 0.20 5.79 -20.16
C HIS A 167 -0.18 6.61 -21.40
N ALA A 168 -1.28 6.25 -22.06
CA ALA A 168 -1.79 6.96 -23.22
C ALA A 168 -2.74 8.09 -22.82
N ASP A 169 -3.37 7.97 -21.65
CA ASP A 169 -4.46 8.80 -21.14
C ASP A 169 -4.64 8.61 -19.61
N LEU A 170 -5.59 9.34 -19.03
CA LEU A 170 -5.93 9.21 -17.60
C LEU A 170 -6.51 7.83 -17.26
N ASP A 171 -7.25 7.21 -18.17
CA ASP A 171 -7.86 5.89 -17.93
C ASP A 171 -6.80 4.80 -17.79
N SER A 172 -5.80 4.78 -18.66
CA SER A 172 -4.65 3.88 -18.57
C SER A 172 -3.78 4.16 -17.35
N TYR A 173 -3.64 5.44 -16.94
CA TYR A 173 -3.01 5.80 -15.66
C TYR A 173 -3.76 5.22 -14.46
N CYS A 174 -5.08 5.42 -14.39
CA CYS A 174 -5.93 4.89 -13.32
C CYS A 174 -5.97 3.36 -13.33
N SER A 175 -5.93 2.72 -14.51
CA SER A 175 -5.84 1.27 -14.64
C SER A 175 -4.56 0.72 -14.00
N THR A 176 -3.42 1.38 -14.22
CA THR A 176 -2.17 1.00 -13.54
C THR A 176 -2.27 1.17 -12.03
N ALA A 177 -2.89 2.24 -11.53
CA ALA A 177 -3.13 2.40 -10.09
C ALA A 177 -3.96 1.23 -9.49
N ARG A 178 -4.98 0.73 -10.22
CA ARG A 178 -5.72 -0.48 -9.81
C ARG A 178 -4.85 -1.73 -9.78
N GLU A 179 -3.95 -1.89 -10.76
CA GLU A 179 -3.02 -3.03 -10.79
C GLU A 179 -1.99 -2.96 -9.66
N GLN A 180 -1.49 -1.78 -9.32
CA GLN A 180 -0.58 -1.56 -8.17
C GLN A 180 -1.26 -1.84 -6.82
N ALA A 181 -2.59 -1.67 -6.74
CA ALA A 181 -3.41 -2.03 -5.58
C ALA A 181 -3.73 -3.54 -5.49
N ALA A 182 -3.25 -4.38 -6.42
CA ALA A 182 -3.61 -5.80 -6.45
C ALA A 182 -3.30 -6.53 -5.13
N LEU A 183 -2.22 -6.18 -4.43
CA LEU A 183 -1.90 -6.75 -3.11
C LEU A 183 -3.00 -6.46 -2.07
N TRP A 184 -3.59 -5.26 -2.08
CA TRP A 184 -4.66 -4.88 -1.14
C TRP A 184 -5.93 -5.69 -1.35
N THR A 185 -6.15 -6.16 -2.59
CA THR A 185 -7.36 -6.89 -2.99
C THR A 185 -7.23 -8.40 -2.84
N LEU A 186 -6.04 -8.92 -2.52
CA LEU A 186 -5.80 -10.35 -2.42
C LEU A 186 -6.70 -11.02 -1.38
N LEU A 187 -6.75 -10.48 -0.15
CA LEU A 187 -7.63 -11.02 0.90
C LEU A 187 -9.13 -10.87 0.55
N PRO A 188 -9.63 -9.69 0.12
CA PRO A 188 -10.99 -9.57 -0.38
C PRO A 188 -11.38 -10.63 -1.42
N ARG A 189 -10.51 -10.89 -2.41
CA ARG A 189 -10.79 -11.90 -3.45
C ARG A 189 -10.74 -13.33 -2.92
N LEU A 190 -9.84 -13.65 -1.98
CA LEU A 190 -9.83 -14.95 -1.33
C LEU A 190 -11.13 -15.18 -0.53
N LEU A 191 -11.64 -14.15 0.14
CA LEU A 191 -12.90 -14.23 0.87
C LEU A 191 -14.09 -14.43 -0.07
N GLU A 192 -14.17 -13.69 -1.17
CA GLU A 192 -15.26 -13.84 -2.14
C GLU A 192 -15.23 -15.17 -2.87
N THR A 193 -14.10 -15.55 -3.45
CA THR A 193 -13.97 -16.81 -4.20
C THR A 193 -14.05 -18.05 -3.32
N GLY A 194 -13.72 -17.92 -2.03
CA GLY A 194 -13.93 -18.95 -1.02
C GLY A 194 -15.34 -18.96 -0.41
N GLY A 195 -16.27 -18.14 -0.90
CA GLY A 195 -17.66 -18.08 -0.41
C GLY A 195 -17.80 -17.57 1.03
N ARG A 196 -16.84 -16.78 1.51
CA ARG A 196 -16.75 -16.26 2.89
C ARG A 196 -17.23 -14.80 3.01
N ALA A 197 -17.36 -14.09 1.90
CA ALA A 197 -17.91 -12.75 1.83
C ALA A 197 -18.81 -12.60 0.59
N GLY A 198 -19.76 -11.66 0.63
CA GLY A 198 -20.51 -11.26 -0.55
C GLY A 198 -19.63 -10.57 -1.58
N ALA A 199 -20.09 -10.49 -2.83
CA ALA A 199 -19.36 -9.86 -3.92
C ALA A 199 -19.26 -8.33 -3.77
N GLY A 200 -18.18 -7.74 -4.28
CA GLY A 200 -17.95 -6.30 -4.41
C GLY A 200 -16.81 -5.73 -3.55
N TRP A 201 -16.22 -6.50 -2.62
CA TRP A 201 -15.13 -6.01 -1.77
C TRP A 201 -13.84 -5.67 -2.54
N PRO A 202 -13.34 -6.50 -3.48
CA PRO A 202 -12.19 -6.17 -4.31
C PRO A 202 -12.43 -4.91 -5.11
N SER A 203 -13.59 -4.77 -5.74
CA SER A 203 -13.93 -3.58 -6.54
C SER A 203 -13.97 -2.32 -5.66
N LEU A 204 -14.56 -2.41 -4.46
CA LEU A 204 -14.55 -1.31 -3.50
C LEU A 204 -13.11 -0.89 -3.14
N VAL A 205 -12.23 -1.85 -2.88
CA VAL A 205 -10.82 -1.56 -2.56
C VAL A 205 -10.08 -0.98 -3.76
N GLU A 206 -10.32 -1.48 -4.98
CA GLU A 206 -9.71 -0.96 -6.22
C GLU A 206 -10.18 0.48 -6.51
N ASP A 207 -11.47 0.74 -6.40
CA ASP A 207 -12.04 2.08 -6.64
C ASP A 207 -11.56 3.06 -5.58
N PHE A 208 -11.48 2.63 -4.31
CA PHE A 208 -10.89 3.44 -3.26
C PHE A 208 -9.41 3.73 -3.53
N ALA A 209 -8.63 2.75 -4.00
CA ALA A 209 -7.22 2.94 -4.31
C ALA A 209 -7.00 3.96 -5.44
N VAL A 210 -7.84 3.94 -6.47
CA VAL A 210 -7.82 4.95 -7.54
C VAL A 210 -8.19 6.32 -6.99
N ALA A 211 -9.30 6.42 -6.24
CA ALA A 211 -9.72 7.69 -5.66
C ALA A 211 -8.65 8.27 -4.73
N TRP A 212 -8.00 7.43 -3.92
CA TRP A 212 -6.87 7.81 -3.09
C TRP A 212 -5.70 8.35 -3.92
N ARG A 213 -5.29 7.64 -4.99
CA ARG A 213 -4.22 8.10 -5.90
C ARG A 213 -4.54 9.47 -6.49
N LEU A 214 -5.76 9.68 -6.97
CA LEU A 214 -6.17 10.96 -7.56
C LEU A 214 -6.12 12.12 -6.55
N VAL A 215 -6.53 11.86 -5.30
CA VAL A 215 -6.45 12.86 -4.21
C VAL A 215 -5.00 13.16 -3.84
N ASP A 216 -4.15 12.14 -3.79
CA ASP A 216 -2.72 12.27 -3.50
C ASP A 216 -2.00 13.08 -4.60
N ASP A 217 -2.25 12.76 -5.87
CA ASP A 217 -1.71 13.49 -7.03
C ASP A 217 -2.14 14.98 -7.03
N ALA A 218 -3.39 15.26 -6.64
CA ALA A 218 -3.88 16.63 -6.51
C ALA A 218 -3.18 17.39 -5.36
N ALA A 219 -2.88 16.69 -4.27
CA ALA A 219 -2.18 17.23 -3.12
C ALA A 219 -0.68 17.47 -3.38
N ASP A 220 -0.05 16.63 -4.20
CA ASP A 220 1.39 16.65 -4.49
C ASP A 220 1.73 17.32 -5.84
N VAL A 221 0.77 18.04 -6.45
CA VAL A 221 0.90 18.70 -7.77
C VAL A 221 2.20 19.47 -7.96
N HIS A 222 2.66 20.20 -6.93
CA HIS A 222 3.89 20.96 -7.01
C HIS A 222 5.13 20.05 -7.02
N ARG A 223 5.13 19.02 -6.17
CA ARG A 223 6.23 18.06 -6.07
C ARG A 223 6.35 17.27 -7.37
N ASP A 224 5.23 16.80 -7.90
CA ASP A 224 5.21 16.04 -9.15
C ASP A 224 5.70 16.88 -10.33
N ALA A 225 5.31 18.15 -10.40
CA ALA A 225 5.76 19.06 -11.44
C ALA A 225 7.27 19.32 -11.39
N VAL A 226 7.84 19.43 -10.20
CA VAL A 226 9.30 19.59 -10.02
C VAL A 226 10.04 18.30 -10.33
N ALA A 227 9.49 17.15 -9.93
CA ALA A 227 10.09 15.83 -10.17
C ALA A 227 9.95 15.34 -11.63
N GLY A 228 9.12 16.01 -12.44
CA GLY A 228 8.78 15.56 -13.79
C GLY A 228 7.85 14.35 -13.85
N THR A 229 7.22 14.01 -12.73
CA THR A 229 6.20 12.96 -12.67
C THR A 229 4.95 13.43 -13.41
N ARG A 230 4.45 12.61 -14.35
CA ARG A 230 3.19 12.85 -15.05
C ARG A 230 2.03 12.21 -14.28
N SER A 231 1.62 12.84 -13.19
CA SER A 231 0.50 12.38 -12.34
C SER A 231 -0.86 12.64 -13.00
N ALA A 232 -1.96 12.25 -12.35
CA ALA A 232 -3.32 12.46 -12.88
C ALA A 232 -3.60 13.93 -13.26
N VAL A 233 -3.07 14.89 -12.49
CA VAL A 233 -3.24 16.31 -12.78
C VAL A 233 -2.66 16.67 -14.16
N TRP A 234 -1.51 16.09 -14.54
CA TRP A 234 -0.90 16.33 -15.85
C TRP A 234 -1.81 15.91 -17.01
N TRP A 235 -2.58 14.83 -16.84
CA TRP A 235 -3.51 14.35 -17.87
C TRP A 235 -4.71 15.27 -18.09
N GLU A 236 -5.14 15.97 -17.04
CA GLU A 236 -6.23 16.94 -17.09
C GLU A 236 -5.79 18.34 -17.57
N LEU A 237 -4.48 18.61 -17.63
CA LEU A 237 -3.98 19.88 -18.13
C LEU A 237 -4.23 20.03 -19.64
N SER A 238 -4.46 21.28 -20.05
CA SER A 238 -4.42 21.66 -21.47
C SER A 238 -3.04 21.38 -22.07
N ALA A 239 -2.93 21.34 -23.40
CA ALA A 239 -1.64 21.17 -24.09
C ALA A 239 -0.60 22.21 -23.63
N ALA A 240 -1.03 23.45 -23.42
CA ALA A 240 -0.16 24.51 -22.90
C ALA A 240 0.26 24.25 -21.45
N GLY A 241 -0.66 23.76 -20.59
CA GLY A 241 -0.35 23.41 -19.21
C GLY A 241 0.65 22.25 -19.11
N ARG A 242 0.46 21.19 -19.92
CA ARG A 242 1.41 20.07 -20.03
C ARG A 242 2.79 20.52 -20.48
N ALA A 243 2.87 21.40 -21.47
CA ALA A 243 4.15 21.93 -21.94
C ALA A 243 4.88 22.72 -20.85
N GLN A 244 4.17 23.52 -20.04
CA GLN A 244 4.74 24.25 -18.91
C GLN A 244 5.22 23.31 -17.79
N TRP A 245 4.47 22.24 -17.51
CA TRP A 245 4.86 21.21 -16.56
C TRP A 245 6.17 20.54 -16.97
N ASP A 246 6.21 20.02 -18.20
CA ASP A 246 7.39 19.33 -18.74
C ASP A 246 8.61 20.25 -18.82
N GLU A 247 8.41 21.56 -19.02
CA GLU A 247 9.49 22.55 -19.01
C GLU A 247 10.03 22.82 -17.60
N ARG A 248 9.19 22.83 -16.57
CA ARG A 248 9.65 22.98 -15.18
C ARG A 248 10.55 21.81 -14.77
N ALA A 249 10.16 20.59 -15.11
CA ALA A 249 10.93 19.39 -14.84
C ALA A 249 12.32 19.41 -15.50
N ARG A 250 12.47 20.04 -16.67
CA ARG A 250 13.77 20.18 -17.35
C ARG A 250 14.72 21.21 -16.70
N ARG A 251 14.19 22.10 -15.87
CA ARG A 251 14.95 23.20 -15.23
C ARG A 251 15.33 22.90 -13.78
N ALA A 252 14.71 21.91 -13.17
CA ALA A 252 14.99 21.43 -11.82
C ALA A 252 16.21 20.49 -11.82
#